data_AF-A0A419EPU5-F1
#
_entry.id   AF-A0A419EPU5-F1
#
_cell.length_a   1.000
_cell.length_b   1.000
_cell.length_c   1.000
_cell.angle_alpha   90.00
_cell.angle_beta   90.00
_cell.angle_gamma   90.00
#
_symmetry.space_group_name_H-M   'P 1'
#
loop_
_entity.id
_entity.type
_entity.pdbx_description
1 polymer ?
#
loop_
_entity_poly.entity_id
_entity_poly.type
_entity_poly.pdbx_seq_one_letter_code
_entity_poly.pdbx_strand_id
1 'polypeptide(L)'
;MNDGIYFGFTPYYFAAICSDLNALPISRAVAASAAFPGAFSSVTLKNYAESCDYQPPLWMTEAIERRDTTSCAFHAASHLFTYLDSKKKAYIHLVDGGVSDNLALRAPMKVITARGGLRGTLQDFGLRGIRRVAFIIVNAERQKRFRLMVTRSVDSC
;
A
#
# COMPACT_ATOMS: atom_id res chain seq x y z
N MET A 1 14.05 4.09 -11.29
CA MET A 1 14.41 4.47 -9.90
C MET A 1 13.44 3.75 -8.98
N ASN A 2 13.91 2.98 -8.00
CA ASN A 2 13.05 2.30 -7.02
C ASN A 2 12.98 3.19 -5.78
N ASP A 3 11.81 3.70 -5.44
CA ASP A 3 11.58 4.69 -4.39
C ASP A 3 11.08 4.08 -3.07
N GLY A 4 10.94 2.75 -3.00
CA GLY A 4 10.56 2.04 -1.77
C GLY A 4 9.13 2.33 -1.30
N ILE A 5 8.28 2.83 -2.19
CA ILE A 5 6.90 3.18 -1.90
C ILE A 5 6.00 1.95 -2.07
N TYR A 6 5.11 1.71 -1.10
CA TYR A 6 4.08 0.68 -1.21
C TYR A 6 3.17 0.93 -2.43
N PHE A 7 3.02 -0.09 -3.27
CA PHE A 7 2.03 -0.11 -4.35
C PHE A 7 1.08 -1.29 -4.16
N GLY A 8 -0.21 -1.01 -4.01
CA GLY A 8 -1.24 -2.03 -3.84
C GLY A 8 -1.90 -2.43 -5.15
N PHE A 9 -2.20 -3.71 -5.34
CA PHE A 9 -3.04 -4.20 -6.44
C PHE A 9 -4.53 -3.97 -6.12
N THR A 10 -4.94 -2.71 -6.05
CA THR A 10 -6.34 -2.32 -5.77
C THR A 10 -6.84 -1.34 -6.83
N PRO A 11 -8.17 -1.24 -7.03
CA PRO A 11 -8.74 -0.29 -7.98
C PRO A 11 -8.29 1.15 -7.71
N TYR A 12 -8.08 1.51 -6.45
CA TYR A 12 -7.61 2.83 -6.03
C TYR A 12 -6.21 3.18 -6.59
N TYR A 13 -5.24 2.28 -6.45
CA TYR A 13 -3.88 2.50 -6.99
C TYR A 13 -3.85 2.44 -8.51
N PHE A 14 -4.64 1.55 -9.11
CA PHE A 14 -4.72 1.39 -10.56
C PHE A 14 -5.40 2.58 -11.23
N ALA A 15 -6.42 3.17 -10.60
CA ALA A 15 -7.04 4.42 -11.06
C ALA A 15 -6.04 5.59 -11.07
N ALA A 16 -5.19 5.71 -10.04
CA ALA A 16 -4.19 6.78 -9.95
C ALA A 16 -3.12 6.73 -11.06
N ILE A 17 -2.92 5.57 -11.70
CA ILE A 17 -2.01 5.40 -12.83
C ILE A 17 -2.75 5.20 -14.16
N CYS A 18 -4.06 5.46 -14.19
CA CYS A 18 -4.97 5.22 -15.32
C CYS A 18 -4.79 3.84 -15.98
N SER A 19 -4.74 2.78 -15.16
CA SER A 19 -4.60 1.40 -15.61
C SER A 19 -5.76 0.55 -15.11
N ASP A 20 -6.14 -0.50 -15.85
CA ASP A 20 -7.18 -1.43 -15.42
C ASP A 20 -6.58 -2.59 -14.62
N LEU A 21 -7.06 -2.76 -13.39
CA LEU A 21 -6.68 -3.88 -12.53
C LEU A 21 -7.21 -5.21 -13.07
N ASN A 22 -8.39 -5.24 -13.68
CA ASN A 22 -9.01 -6.47 -14.16
C ASN A 22 -8.29 -7.04 -15.38
N ALA A 23 -7.64 -6.17 -16.16
CA ALA A 23 -6.80 -6.56 -17.28
C ALA A 23 -5.42 -7.10 -16.84
N LEU A 24 -5.04 -6.96 -15.57
CA LEU A 24 -3.75 -7.42 -15.07
C LEU A 24 -3.79 -8.92 -14.73
N PRO A 25 -2.94 -9.76 -15.34
CA PRO A 25 -2.88 -11.18 -14.99
C PRO A 25 -2.48 -11.38 -13.53
N ILE A 26 -3.21 -12.23 -12.81
CA ILE A 26 -2.90 -12.58 -11.42
C ILE A 26 -1.45 -13.11 -11.30
N SER A 27 -1.00 -13.90 -12.26
CA SER A 27 0.38 -14.41 -12.32
C SER A 27 1.43 -13.28 -12.32
N ARG A 28 1.13 -12.15 -12.97
CA ARG A 28 2.02 -10.98 -13.00
C ARG A 28 2.04 -10.25 -11.65
N ALA A 29 0.89 -10.15 -10.98
CA ALA A 29 0.82 -9.61 -9.62
C ALA A 29 1.60 -10.47 -8.62
N VAL A 30 1.45 -11.80 -8.72
CA VAL A 30 2.21 -12.77 -7.90
C VAL A 30 3.70 -12.66 -8.17
N ALA A 31 4.11 -12.61 -9.43
CA ALA A 31 5.52 -12.44 -9.81
C ALA A 31 6.11 -11.13 -9.26
N ALA A 32 5.35 -10.02 -9.32
CA ALA A 32 5.78 -8.74 -8.75
C ALA A 32 5.97 -8.83 -7.24
N SER A 33 5.05 -9.50 -6.55
CA SER A 33 5.12 -9.69 -5.09
C SER A 33 6.28 -10.57 -4.65
N ALA A 34 6.84 -11.41 -5.53
CA ALA A 34 7.96 -12.32 -5.24
C ALA A 34 9.27 -11.89 -5.92
N ALA A 35 9.32 -10.70 -6.53
CA ALA A 35 10.46 -10.21 -7.30
C ALA A 35 11.62 -9.75 -6.39
N PHE A 36 12.26 -10.69 -5.70
CA PHE A 36 13.38 -10.43 -4.79
C PHE A 36 14.56 -9.82 -5.55
N PRO A 37 15.02 -8.60 -5.20
CA PRO A 37 16.12 -7.93 -5.87
C PRO A 37 17.39 -8.78 -5.91
N GLY A 38 18.01 -8.85 -7.10
CA GLY A 38 19.22 -9.63 -7.34
C GLY A 38 18.97 -11.07 -7.79
N ALA A 39 17.94 -11.74 -7.26
CA ALA A 39 17.55 -13.08 -7.72
C ALA A 39 16.57 -13.01 -8.90
N PHE A 40 15.66 -12.04 -8.89
CA PHE A 40 14.64 -11.86 -9.92
C PHE A 40 14.65 -10.43 -10.47
N SER A 41 14.17 -10.27 -11.70
CA SER A 41 13.96 -8.95 -12.30
C SER A 41 12.69 -8.31 -11.75
N SER A 42 12.71 -6.98 -11.60
CA SER A 42 11.53 -6.21 -11.18
C SER A 42 10.40 -6.33 -12.20
N VAL A 43 9.16 -6.45 -11.73
CA VAL A 43 7.98 -6.34 -12.61
C VAL A 43 7.66 -4.88 -12.83
N THR A 44 7.62 -4.46 -14.11
CA THR A 44 7.35 -3.06 -14.44
C THR A 44 5.88 -2.87 -14.84
N LEU A 45 5.25 -1.85 -14.26
CA LEU A 45 3.97 -1.29 -14.71
C LEU A 45 4.25 0.03 -15.44
N LYS A 46 3.48 0.29 -16.49
CA LYS A 46 3.50 1.58 -17.17
C LYS A 46 2.48 2.50 -16.51
N ASN A 47 2.89 3.74 -16.27
CA ASN A 47 2.04 4.77 -15.70
C ASN A 47 1.39 5.56 -16.83
N TYR A 48 0.06 5.63 -16.80
CA TYR A 48 -0.74 6.32 -17.79
C TYR A 48 -1.51 7.50 -17.20
N ALA A 49 -1.10 8.04 -16.04
CA ALA A 49 -1.82 9.11 -15.34
C ALA A 49 -2.25 10.30 -16.22
N GLU A 50 -1.45 10.68 -17.21
CA GLU A 50 -1.77 11.79 -18.16
C GLU A 50 -2.76 11.39 -19.27
N SER A 51 -3.20 10.13 -19.32
CA SER A 51 -4.13 9.62 -20.35
C SER A 51 -5.59 9.59 -19.91
N CYS A 52 -5.86 9.85 -18.63
CA CYS A 52 -7.23 9.94 -18.10
C CYS A 52 -7.37 11.13 -17.15
N ASP A 53 -8.59 11.61 -16.97
CA ASP A 53 -8.91 12.71 -16.05
C ASP A 53 -9.09 12.19 -14.63
N TYR A 54 -8.00 11.67 -14.04
CA TYR A 54 -8.02 11.19 -12.66
C TYR A 54 -8.04 12.38 -11.69
N GLN A 55 -9.12 12.48 -10.91
CA GLN A 55 -9.27 13.49 -9.88
C GLN A 55 -8.86 12.91 -8.51
N PRO A 56 -7.79 13.44 -7.88
CA PRO A 56 -7.40 13.00 -6.55
C PRO A 56 -8.52 13.24 -5.53
N PRO A 57 -8.76 12.31 -4.58
CA PRO A 57 -9.77 12.50 -3.56
C PRO A 57 -9.40 13.66 -2.61
N LEU A 58 -10.43 14.31 -2.05
CA LEU A 58 -10.30 15.52 -1.23
C LEU A 58 -9.29 15.39 -0.07
N TRP A 59 -9.27 14.25 0.63
CA TRP A 59 -8.33 14.04 1.73
C TRP A 59 -6.86 14.14 1.26
N MET A 60 -6.58 13.78 0.00
CA MET A 60 -5.23 13.78 -0.55
C MET A 60 -4.81 15.21 -0.87
N THR A 61 -5.67 15.99 -1.52
CA THR A 61 -5.41 17.40 -1.82
C THR A 61 -5.27 18.21 -0.53
N GLU A 62 -6.19 18.05 0.42
CA GLU A 62 -6.12 18.69 1.73
C GLU A 62 -4.84 18.33 2.50
N ALA A 63 -4.42 17.06 2.45
CA ALA A 63 -3.20 16.65 3.11
C ALA A 63 -1.97 17.36 2.53
N ILE A 64 -1.84 17.46 1.20
CA ILE A 64 -0.75 18.19 0.54
C ILE A 64 -0.80 19.69 0.84
N GLU A 65 -1.98 20.30 0.81
CA GLU A 65 -2.16 21.72 1.09
C GLU A 65 -1.74 22.11 2.51
N ARG A 66 -2.07 21.26 3.50
CA ARG A 66 -1.67 21.48 4.90
C ARG A 66 -0.16 21.47 5.10
N ARG A 67 0.59 20.78 4.23
CA ARG A 67 2.06 20.66 4.29
C ARG A 67 2.61 20.20 5.65
N ASP A 68 1.81 19.45 6.41
CA ASP A 68 2.21 18.91 7.70
C ASP A 68 3.09 17.68 7.49
N THR A 69 4.40 17.88 7.51
CA THR A 69 5.39 16.81 7.31
C THR A 69 5.45 15.80 8.47
N THR A 70 4.71 16.01 9.55
CA THR A 70 4.56 15.03 10.64
C THR A 70 3.36 14.11 10.42
N SER A 71 2.47 14.47 9.49
CA SER A 71 1.23 13.75 9.22
C SER A 71 1.45 12.52 8.34
N CYS A 72 0.96 11.37 8.82
CA CYS A 72 0.83 10.15 8.02
C CYS A 72 0.01 10.37 6.73
N ALA A 73 -1.01 11.24 6.78
CA ALA A 73 -1.82 11.56 5.62
C ALA A 73 -1.00 12.35 4.59
N PHE A 74 -0.17 13.30 5.03
CA PHE A 74 0.73 14.05 4.15
C PHE A 74 1.73 13.14 3.45
N HIS A 75 2.38 12.21 4.17
CA HIS A 75 3.30 11.25 3.55
C HIS A 75 2.60 10.31 2.56
N ALA A 76 1.42 9.78 2.93
CA ALA A 76 0.65 8.93 2.04
C ALA A 76 0.21 9.68 0.76
N ALA A 77 -0.27 10.91 0.91
CA ALA A 77 -0.65 11.77 -0.18
C ALA A 77 0.55 12.11 -1.07
N SER A 78 1.68 12.52 -0.49
CA SER A 78 2.89 12.88 -1.22
C SER A 78 3.38 11.75 -2.10
N HIS A 79 3.36 10.52 -1.58
CA HIS A 79 3.70 9.32 -2.36
C HIS A 79 2.75 9.09 -3.53
N LEU A 80 1.44 9.17 -3.30
CA LEU A 80 0.43 8.95 -4.33
C LEU A 80 0.48 10.04 -5.41
N PHE A 81 0.70 11.29 -5.03
CA PHE A 81 0.88 12.41 -5.96
C PHE A 81 2.05 12.21 -6.92
N THR A 82 3.10 11.47 -6.53
CA THR A 82 4.21 11.16 -7.46
C THR A 82 3.77 10.35 -8.68
N TYR A 83 2.68 9.60 -8.58
CA TYR A 83 2.16 8.83 -9.71
C TYR A 83 1.39 9.69 -10.72
N LEU A 84 0.89 10.86 -10.31
CA LEU A 84 0.07 11.70 -11.19
C LEU A 84 0.91 12.36 -12.29
N ASP A 85 2.21 12.56 -12.06
CA ASP A 85 3.14 13.07 -13.07
C ASP A 85 3.77 11.89 -13.84
N SER A 86 3.06 11.36 -14.84
CA SER A 86 3.59 10.23 -15.63
C SER A 86 4.74 10.64 -16.56
N LYS A 87 5.00 11.93 -16.76
CA LYS A 87 6.17 12.42 -17.50
C LYS A 87 7.45 12.22 -16.68
N LYS A 88 7.39 12.49 -15.38
CA LYS A 88 8.50 12.21 -14.45
C LYS A 88 8.55 10.73 -14.03
N LYS A 89 7.41 10.06 -13.93
CA LYS A 89 7.32 8.67 -13.45
C LYS A 89 6.56 7.78 -14.43
N ALA A 90 7.13 7.62 -15.64
CA ALA A 90 6.52 6.83 -16.73
C ALA A 90 6.44 5.32 -16.43
N TYR A 91 7.34 4.82 -15.59
CA TYR A 91 7.44 3.40 -15.24
C TYR A 91 7.52 3.22 -13.73
N ILE A 92 6.78 2.22 -13.22
CA ILE A 92 6.76 1.83 -11.82
C ILE A 92 7.38 0.44 -11.75
N HIS A 93 8.52 0.33 -11.10
CA HIS A 93 9.24 -0.93 -10.94
C HIS A 93 8.89 -1.56 -9.61
N LEU A 94 8.21 -2.70 -9.65
CA LEU A 94 7.78 -3.44 -8.47
C LEU A 94 8.82 -4.50 -8.12
N VAL A 95 9.17 -4.55 -6.83
CA VAL A 95 10.04 -5.55 -6.23
C VAL A 95 9.29 -6.24 -5.08
N ASP A 96 9.83 -7.37 -4.62
CA ASP A 96 9.25 -8.14 -3.52
C ASP A 96 8.96 -7.26 -2.28
N GLY A 97 7.73 -7.38 -1.78
CA GLY A 97 7.28 -6.70 -0.58
C GLY A 97 8.03 -7.14 0.68
N GLY A 98 8.65 -8.32 0.69
CA GLY A 98 9.51 -8.82 1.77
C GLY A 98 10.81 -8.03 1.93
N VAL A 99 11.23 -7.27 0.92
CA VAL A 99 12.33 -6.29 1.06
C VAL A 99 11.90 -5.11 1.91
N SER A 100 10.60 -4.82 1.94
CA SER A 100 9.99 -3.74 2.70
C SER A 100 9.26 -4.34 3.91
N ASP A 101 10.01 -4.58 4.98
CA ASP A 101 9.52 -5.28 6.19
C ASP A 101 8.08 -4.86 6.60
N ASN A 102 7.20 -5.85 6.73
CA ASN A 102 5.82 -5.77 7.25
C ASN A 102 4.87 -4.72 6.62
N LEU A 103 5.15 -4.22 5.41
CA LEU A 103 4.27 -3.27 4.71
C LEU A 103 2.84 -3.80 4.51
N ALA A 104 2.68 -5.12 4.42
CA ALA A 104 1.39 -5.79 4.28
C ALA A 104 0.42 -5.49 5.43
N LEU A 105 0.91 -5.27 6.66
CA LEU A 105 0.06 -4.84 7.77
C LEU A 105 -0.14 -3.33 7.83
N ARG A 106 0.73 -2.54 7.19
CA ARG A 106 0.66 -1.09 7.23
C ARG A 106 -0.63 -0.57 6.60
N ALA A 107 -1.08 -1.16 5.49
CA ALA A 107 -2.33 -0.80 4.84
C ALA A 107 -3.58 -1.05 5.73
N PRO A 108 -3.82 -2.26 6.26
CA PRO A 108 -4.96 -2.50 7.16
C PRO A 108 -4.84 -1.69 8.47
N MET A 109 -3.64 -1.50 9.02
CA MET A 109 -3.44 -0.66 10.21
C MET A 109 -3.78 0.80 9.95
N LYS A 110 -3.38 1.38 8.81
CA LYS A 110 -3.76 2.75 8.44
C LYS A 110 -5.28 2.93 8.36
N VAL A 111 -5.96 1.97 7.75
CA VAL A 111 -7.43 1.96 7.66
C VAL A 111 -8.05 1.91 9.06
N ILE A 112 -7.51 1.05 9.93
CA ILE A 112 -7.95 0.92 11.32
C ILE A 112 -7.79 2.24 12.07
N THR A 113 -6.61 2.86 12.00
CA THR A 113 -6.35 4.14 12.68
C THR A 113 -7.22 5.27 12.12
N ALA A 114 -7.37 5.37 10.81
CA ALA A 114 -8.17 6.41 10.16
C ALA A 114 -9.66 6.36 10.53
N ARG A 115 -10.19 5.17 10.85
CA ARG A 115 -11.60 4.95 11.23
C ARG A 115 -11.83 4.92 12.75
N GLY A 116 -10.95 5.54 13.53
CA GLY A 116 -11.09 5.61 14.99
C GLY A 116 -10.81 4.28 15.70
N GLY A 117 -9.96 3.45 15.12
CA GLY A 117 -9.53 2.17 15.67
C GLY A 117 -10.34 0.97 15.17
N LEU A 118 -9.99 -0.21 15.72
CA LEU A 118 -10.49 -1.50 15.21
C LEU A 118 -12.00 -1.60 15.34
N ARG A 119 -12.57 -1.04 16.42
CA ARG A 119 -14.01 -1.09 16.70
C ARG A 119 -14.83 -0.23 15.74
N GLY A 120 -14.35 0.97 15.39
CA GLY A 120 -15.00 1.82 14.39
C GLY A 120 -14.96 1.17 13.00
N THR A 121 -13.79 0.66 12.63
CA THR A 121 -13.60 -0.07 11.37
C THR A 121 -14.53 -1.27 11.22
N LEU A 122 -14.64 -2.11 12.25
CA LEU A 122 -15.52 -3.29 12.21
C LEU A 122 -17.00 -2.91 12.10
N GLN A 123 -17.42 -1.81 12.72
CA GLN A 123 -18.80 -1.30 12.60
C GLN A 123 -19.11 -0.80 11.20
N ASP A 124 -18.18 -0.09 10.56
CA ASP A 124 -18.32 0.39 9.17
C ASP A 124 -18.46 -0.78 8.19
N PHE A 125 -17.79 -1.91 8.46
CA PHE A 125 -17.94 -3.14 7.68
C PHE A 125 -19.17 -3.99 8.05
N GLY A 126 -20.04 -3.50 8.95
CA GLY A 126 -21.25 -4.23 9.38
C GLY A 126 -20.98 -5.41 10.32
N LEU A 127 -19.75 -5.61 10.77
CA LEU A 127 -19.34 -6.71 11.63
C LEU A 127 -19.57 -6.35 13.11
N ARG A 128 -20.76 -6.68 13.62
CA ARG A 128 -21.14 -6.45 15.02
C ARG A 128 -20.68 -7.60 15.92
N GLY A 129 -20.20 -7.29 17.13
CA GLY A 129 -19.89 -8.28 18.17
C GLY A 129 -18.48 -8.88 18.14
N ILE A 130 -17.65 -8.54 17.15
CA ILE A 130 -16.25 -9.00 17.11
C ILE A 130 -15.42 -8.26 18.17
N ARG A 131 -14.89 -9.02 19.14
CA ARG A 131 -14.07 -8.49 20.25
C ARG A 131 -12.56 -8.62 20.03
N ARG A 132 -12.14 -9.52 19.13
CA ARG A 132 -10.73 -9.84 18.86
C ARG A 132 -10.56 -10.11 17.37
N VAL A 133 -9.50 -9.58 16.79
CA VAL A 133 -9.08 -9.82 15.41
C VAL A 133 -7.64 -10.29 15.44
N ALA A 134 -7.33 -11.37 14.72
CA ALA A 134 -5.98 -11.90 14.60
C ALA A 134 -5.50 -11.74 13.16
N PHE A 135 -4.35 -11.10 12.98
CA PHE A 135 -3.64 -11.09 11.70
C PHE A 135 -2.57 -12.17 11.75
N ILE A 136 -2.67 -13.17 10.87
CA ILE A 136 -1.68 -14.25 10.76
C ILE A 136 -0.80 -13.92 9.56
N ILE A 137 0.43 -13.47 9.82
CA ILE A 137 1.45 -13.32 8.79
C ILE A 137 2.29 -14.59 8.80
N VAL A 138 2.35 -15.27 7.66
CA VAL A 138 3.24 -16.41 7.48
C VAL A 138 4.43 -15.95 6.65
N ASN A 139 5.60 -15.84 7.28
CA ASN A 139 6.85 -15.67 6.56
C ASN A 139 7.46 -17.06 6.32
N ALA A 140 7.89 -17.35 5.08
CA ALA A 140 8.56 -18.61 4.73
C ALA A 140 10.05 -18.62 5.16
N GLU A 141 10.38 -17.90 6.24
CA GLU A 141 11.74 -17.79 6.74
C GLU A 141 12.20 -19.13 7.33
N ARG A 142 13.39 -19.57 6.92
CA ARG A 142 13.97 -20.87 7.26
C ARG A 142 14.59 -20.89 8.68
N GLN A 143 14.04 -20.14 9.64
CA GLN A 143 14.52 -20.14 11.04
C GLN A 143 13.64 -20.99 11.96
N LYS A 144 14.30 -21.86 12.75
CA LYS A 144 13.65 -22.79 13.70
C LYS A 144 13.07 -22.14 14.97
N ARG A 145 13.03 -20.81 15.07
CA ARG A 145 12.51 -20.10 16.26
C ARG A 145 11.17 -19.45 15.96
N PHE A 146 10.08 -20.14 16.33
CA PHE A 146 8.77 -19.52 16.48
C PHE A 146 8.85 -18.51 17.62
N ARG A 147 8.64 -17.23 17.31
CA ARG A 147 8.49 -16.16 18.31
C ARG A 147 7.17 -15.46 18.06
N LEU A 148 6.20 -15.68 18.93
CA LEU A 148 4.94 -14.94 18.91
C LEU A 148 5.22 -13.52 19.40
N MET A 149 5.12 -12.53 18.51
CA MET A 149 5.28 -11.13 18.87
C MET A 149 3.91 -10.47 18.94
N VAL A 150 3.48 -10.12 20.14
CA VAL A 150 2.25 -9.35 20.36
C VAL A 150 2.63 -7.88 20.39
N THR A 151 2.43 -7.19 19.28
CA THR A 151 2.59 -5.74 19.19
C THR A 151 1.25 -5.07 19.49
N ARG A 152 1.23 -4.19 20.50
CA ARG A 152 0.15 -3.19 20.62
C ARG A 152 0.36 -2.14 19.54
N SER A 153 -0.72 -1.64 18.96
CA SER A 153 -0.72 -0.58 17.95
C SER A 153 0.18 0.57 18.42
N VAL A 154 1.27 0.77 17.70
CA VAL A 154 2.14 1.93 17.87
C VAL A 154 1.62 3.00 16.93
N ASP A 155 1.24 4.14 17.48
CA ASP A 155 0.90 5.35 16.74
C ASP A 155 2.20 5.98 16.22
N SER A 156 2.84 5.35 15.25
CA SER A 156 4.03 5.88 14.59
C SER A 156 3.90 5.74 13.09
N CYS A 157 4.02 6.87 12.40
CA CYS A 157 4.28 6.92 10.97
C CYS A 157 5.67 6.32 10.71
#